data_AF-A0A521S0M4-F1
#
_entry.id   AF-A0A521S0M4-F1
#
_cell.length_a   1.000
_cell.length_b   1.000
_cell.length_c   1.000
_cell.angle_alpha   90.00
_cell.angle_beta   90.00
_cell.angle_gamma   90.00
#
_symmetry.space_group_name_H-M   'P 1'
#
loop_
_entity.id
_entity.type
_entity.pdbx_description
1 polymer ?
#
loop_
_entity_poly.entity_id
_entity_poly.type
_entity_poly.pdbx_seq_one_letter_code
_entity_poly.pdbx_strand_id
1 'polypeptide(L)'
;MSDELPPRPDLGRWPRAAEDTSPAASADARGRAEGGGRAEGGGRAEDRGVDPGPGQDAGSSPSAAPATEATDGAPRGSANRRALGVALLAILVIVVLGALVGGGAPPGGATFPPAGATTGVAGGAAAVTRGEVARALATAGLQVEDAARTYRPAEAPAFATAPRIVVRAVLARDPDRGLIVIYEFLDPAAATAAAEAQAAYIASGIGRVQFPNDARFALRVVGSTVVFFTWSPAGSPDPRTPAIATALETLGLGVVVPG
;
A
#
# COMPACT_ATOMS: atom_id res chain seq x y z
N MET A 1 16.15 57.26 51.03
CA MET A 1 15.44 56.25 50.22
C MET A 1 16.08 56.32 48.84
N SER A 2 17.08 55.46 48.62
CA SER A 2 17.84 55.42 47.38
C SER A 2 17.19 54.38 46.48
N ASP A 3 16.76 54.81 45.30
CA ASP A 3 16.22 53.96 44.24
C ASP A 3 17.39 53.32 43.48
N GLU A 4 17.53 52.00 43.58
CA GLU A 4 18.55 51.21 42.90
C GLU A 4 17.95 50.64 41.60
N LEU A 5 18.35 51.19 40.46
CA LEU A 5 17.97 50.70 39.14
C LEU A 5 18.69 49.37 38.81
N PRO A 6 18.02 48.39 38.19
CA PRO A 6 18.64 47.13 37.81
C PRO A 6 19.61 47.29 36.62
N PRO A 7 20.67 46.45 36.54
CA PRO A 7 21.68 46.53 35.49
C PRO A 7 21.14 46.07 34.13
N ARG A 8 21.55 46.78 33.07
CA ARG A 8 21.24 46.44 31.67
C ARG A 8 21.99 45.17 31.22
N PRO A 9 21.36 44.29 30.41
CA PRO A 9 22.05 43.15 29.83
C PRO A 9 23.01 43.58 28.72
N ASP A 10 24.19 42.97 28.75
CA ASP A 10 25.30 43.08 27.82
C ASP A 10 24.93 42.49 26.45
N LEU A 11 24.86 43.34 25.42
CA LEU A 11 24.68 42.96 24.02
C LEU A 11 26.04 43.00 23.32
N GLY A 12 26.89 42.02 23.64
CA GLY A 12 28.25 41.94 23.14
C GLY A 12 28.55 40.62 22.42
N ARG A 13 28.79 40.72 21.11
CA ARG A 13 29.58 39.80 20.26
C ARG A 13 28.84 38.61 19.61
N TRP A 14 28.24 38.89 18.44
CA TRP A 14 27.98 37.90 17.40
C TRP A 14 29.25 37.64 16.57
N PRO A 15 29.61 36.38 16.25
CA PRO A 15 30.71 36.07 15.35
C PRO A 15 30.35 36.39 13.88
N ARG A 16 31.34 36.96 13.18
CA ARG A 16 31.25 37.37 11.77
C ARG A 16 31.13 36.18 10.83
N ALA A 17 30.35 36.40 9.77
CA ALA A 17 30.36 35.62 8.54
C ALA A 17 31.79 35.55 7.96
N ALA A 18 32.20 34.36 7.54
CA ALA A 18 33.27 34.18 6.60
C ALA A 18 32.63 33.83 5.26
N GLU A 19 32.77 34.76 4.33
CA GLU A 19 32.53 34.55 2.90
C GLU A 19 33.59 33.62 2.31
N ASP A 20 33.22 33.10 1.15
CA ASP A 20 34.08 32.84 0.00
C ASP A 20 34.79 31.48 -0.09
N THR A 21 34.31 30.64 -1.02
CA THR A 21 35.08 30.33 -2.23
C THR A 21 34.29 29.42 -3.18
N SER A 22 33.95 29.96 -4.35
CA SER A 22 33.82 29.20 -5.60
C SER A 22 35.05 29.55 -6.46
N PRO A 23 35.64 28.65 -7.27
CA PRO A 23 35.16 28.58 -8.65
C PRO A 23 35.37 27.23 -9.42
N ALA A 24 34.55 27.11 -10.47
CA ALA A 24 34.83 26.64 -11.85
C ALA A 24 35.26 25.19 -12.20
N ALA A 25 34.40 24.59 -13.05
CA ALA A 25 34.68 23.99 -14.37
C ALA A 25 35.62 22.77 -14.51
N SER A 26 35.17 21.73 -15.25
CA SER A 26 35.82 21.17 -16.45
C SER A 26 35.13 19.91 -17.01
N ALA A 27 34.87 19.94 -18.32
CA ALA A 27 34.99 18.89 -19.36
C ALA A 27 34.38 17.48 -19.13
N ASP A 28 33.39 17.05 -19.92
CA ASP A 28 33.49 16.53 -21.31
C ASP A 28 34.05 15.09 -21.38
N ALA A 29 33.19 14.12 -21.73
CA ALA A 29 33.58 12.89 -22.41
C ALA A 29 32.38 12.23 -23.09
N ARG A 30 32.40 12.33 -24.42
CA ARG A 30 31.57 11.62 -25.40
C ARG A 30 32.03 10.16 -25.57
N GLY A 31 31.12 9.28 -25.99
CA GLY A 31 31.42 8.02 -26.70
C GLY A 31 30.28 7.00 -26.58
N ARG A 32 29.44 6.73 -27.61
CA ARG A 32 29.63 5.76 -28.74
C ARG A 32 29.70 4.31 -28.22
N ALA A 33 29.01 3.27 -28.71
CA ALA A 33 28.45 2.90 -30.02
C ALA A 33 27.38 1.80 -29.80
N GLU A 34 26.31 1.71 -30.61
CA GLU A 34 26.11 0.75 -31.74
C GLU A 34 26.07 -0.76 -31.44
N GLY A 35 25.04 -1.41 -32.01
CA GLY A 35 24.89 -2.86 -32.21
C GLY A 35 23.44 -3.30 -31.94
N GLY A 36 22.59 -3.73 -32.88
CA GLY A 36 22.79 -4.30 -34.21
C GLY A 36 22.47 -5.81 -34.20
N GLY A 37 21.36 -6.23 -34.84
CA GLY A 37 21.05 -7.65 -35.16
C GLY A 37 19.57 -8.02 -34.98
N ARG A 38 18.69 -8.02 -36.01
CA ARG A 38 18.39 -9.10 -37.00
C ARG A 38 17.97 -10.43 -36.31
N ALA A 39 16.69 -10.78 -36.28
CA ALA A 39 15.82 -11.43 -37.30
C ALA A 39 16.01 -12.96 -37.47
N GLU A 40 14.88 -13.63 -37.72
CA GLU A 40 14.65 -14.95 -38.34
C GLU A 40 14.40 -16.21 -37.49
N GLY A 41 13.44 -17.01 -38.00
CA GLY A 41 13.19 -18.42 -37.69
C GLY A 41 11.84 -18.66 -36.98
N GLY A 42 10.76 -19.21 -37.56
CA GLY A 42 10.60 -20.04 -38.76
C GLY A 42 10.54 -21.53 -38.39
N GLY A 43 9.34 -22.15 -38.47
CA GLY A 43 9.14 -23.62 -38.53
C GLY A 43 7.96 -24.12 -37.68
N ARG A 44 6.84 -24.54 -38.29
CA ARG A 44 6.53 -25.91 -38.79
C ARG A 44 5.95 -26.80 -37.65
N ALA A 45 4.65 -27.09 -37.56
CA ALA A 45 3.78 -27.92 -38.42
C ALA A 45 4.17 -29.41 -38.48
N GLU A 46 3.62 -30.22 -37.57
CA GLU A 46 3.28 -31.66 -37.71
C GLU A 46 2.10 -31.91 -36.74
N ASP A 47 0.89 -32.29 -37.16
CA ASP A 47 0.41 -33.46 -37.89
C ASP A 47 0.28 -34.75 -37.04
N ARG A 48 -0.84 -35.45 -37.26
CA ARG A 48 -1.30 -36.76 -36.74
C ARG A 48 -1.96 -36.76 -35.34
N GLY A 49 -3.13 -37.36 -35.15
CA GLY A 49 -3.93 -38.19 -36.05
C GLY A 49 -5.34 -38.40 -35.50
N VAL A 50 -6.26 -38.50 -36.44
CA VAL A 50 -7.64 -38.96 -36.31
C VAL A 50 -7.64 -40.49 -36.48
N ASP A 51 -8.36 -41.25 -35.64
CA ASP A 51 -9.46 -42.14 -36.03
C ASP A 51 -10.03 -42.97 -34.84
N PRO A 52 -11.22 -43.60 -34.95
CA PRO A 52 -12.22 -43.65 -33.90
C PRO A 52 -12.66 -45.09 -33.59
N GLY A 53 -13.66 -45.24 -32.71
CA GLY A 53 -14.62 -46.34 -32.82
C GLY A 53 -14.54 -47.47 -31.78
N PRO A 54 -15.54 -48.38 -31.78
CA PRO A 54 -16.57 -48.38 -30.73
C PRO A 54 -16.84 -49.77 -30.12
N GLY A 55 -17.71 -49.84 -29.09
CA GLY A 55 -18.31 -51.08 -28.56
C GLY A 55 -18.58 -50.96 -27.06
N GLN A 56 -19.81 -50.71 -26.58
CA GLN A 56 -20.94 -51.65 -26.38
C GLN A 56 -20.58 -52.91 -25.59
N ASP A 57 -21.26 -53.07 -24.44
CA ASP A 57 -21.84 -54.30 -23.84
C ASP A 57 -21.94 -54.07 -22.31
N ALA A 58 -23.09 -53.72 -21.74
CA ALA A 58 -24.31 -54.51 -21.52
C ALA A 58 -24.09 -55.79 -20.68
N GLY A 59 -24.39 -55.65 -19.38
CA GLY A 59 -25.07 -56.69 -18.59
C GLY A 59 -24.23 -57.79 -17.97
N SER A 60 -24.31 -57.95 -16.65
CA SER A 60 -24.92 -59.13 -16.01
C SER A 60 -24.63 -59.13 -14.51
N SER A 61 -25.66 -58.82 -13.70
CA SER A 61 -25.76 -59.33 -12.34
C SER A 61 -26.37 -60.73 -12.36
N PRO A 62 -25.94 -61.63 -11.46
CA PRO A 62 -26.84 -62.58 -10.86
C PRO A 62 -26.84 -62.52 -9.33
N SER A 63 -28.05 -62.63 -8.81
CA SER A 63 -28.46 -62.83 -7.43
C SER A 63 -28.05 -64.21 -6.90
N ALA A 64 -27.68 -64.32 -5.62
CA ALA A 64 -28.31 -65.19 -4.61
C ALA A 64 -27.36 -65.50 -3.43
N ALA A 65 -27.84 -65.20 -2.22
CA ALA A 65 -27.36 -65.79 -0.95
C ALA A 65 -27.98 -67.21 -0.78
N PRO A 66 -27.60 -68.07 0.21
CA PRO A 66 -27.83 -67.79 1.65
C PRO A 66 -26.84 -68.43 2.69
N ALA A 67 -26.91 -67.86 3.91
CA ALA A 67 -26.81 -68.40 5.28
C ALA A 67 -25.72 -69.43 5.69
N THR A 68 -24.94 -69.15 6.76
CA THR A 68 -25.19 -69.57 8.17
C THR A 68 -24.05 -69.20 9.14
N GLU A 69 -24.46 -68.78 10.36
CA GLU A 69 -23.88 -68.96 11.71
C GLU A 69 -22.52 -68.37 12.19
N ALA A 70 -22.68 -67.51 13.21
CA ALA A 70 -22.01 -67.46 14.52
C ALA A 70 -20.53 -67.87 14.67
N THR A 71 -19.67 -67.04 15.28
CA THR A 71 -19.46 -66.91 16.75
C THR A 71 -18.39 -65.84 17.05
N ASP A 72 -18.58 -65.15 18.18
CA ASP A 72 -17.59 -64.64 19.15
C ASP A 72 -16.45 -63.64 18.79
N GLY A 73 -16.24 -62.68 19.68
CA GLY A 73 -15.03 -61.85 19.73
C GLY A 73 -15.25 -60.35 19.95
N ALA A 74 -15.30 -59.91 21.21
CA ALA A 74 -14.83 -58.57 21.59
C ALA A 74 -13.34 -58.69 22.01
N PRO A 75 -12.43 -57.76 21.63
CA PRO A 75 -12.29 -56.52 22.43
C PRO A 75 -11.76 -55.25 21.70
N ARG A 76 -12.05 -54.10 22.33
CA ARG A 76 -11.20 -52.89 22.50
C ARG A 76 -10.49 -52.23 21.29
N GLY A 77 -10.97 -51.02 20.97
CA GLY A 77 -10.14 -49.80 20.91
C GLY A 77 -9.20 -49.59 19.72
N SER A 78 -9.56 -48.66 18.83
CA SER A 78 -8.67 -47.57 18.39
C SER A 78 -9.44 -46.58 17.52
N ALA A 79 -9.60 -45.36 18.04
CA ALA A 79 -10.18 -44.25 17.28
C ALA A 79 -9.31 -43.97 16.04
N ASN A 80 -9.97 -43.93 14.89
CA ASN A 80 -9.41 -43.84 13.54
C ASN A 80 -8.52 -42.59 13.35
N ARG A 81 -7.20 -42.73 13.53
CA ARG A 81 -6.19 -41.72 13.12
C ARG A 81 -6.19 -41.44 11.61
N ARG A 82 -6.89 -42.25 10.81
CA ARG A 82 -7.04 -42.07 9.36
C ARG A 82 -8.12 -41.04 8.98
N ALA A 83 -9.09 -40.75 9.85
CA ALA A 83 -10.11 -39.74 9.59
C ALA A 83 -9.58 -38.31 9.77
N LEU A 84 -8.57 -38.12 10.64
CA LEU A 84 -7.94 -36.82 10.88
C LEU A 84 -7.01 -36.38 9.74
N GLY A 85 -6.37 -37.34 9.05
CA GLY A 85 -5.49 -37.05 7.91
C GLY A 85 -6.24 -36.58 6.65
N VAL A 86 -7.46 -37.10 6.43
CA VAL A 86 -8.29 -36.72 5.27
C VAL A 86 -8.89 -35.33 5.44
N ALA A 87 -9.25 -34.94 6.67
CA ALA A 87 -9.79 -33.61 6.97
C ALA A 87 -8.75 -32.49 6.79
N LEU A 88 -7.48 -32.73 7.15
CA LEU A 88 -6.41 -31.74 6.98
C LEU A 88 -5.99 -31.56 5.51
N LEU A 89 -6.03 -32.64 4.70
CA LEU A 89 -5.73 -32.56 3.27
C LEU A 89 -6.81 -31.78 2.50
N ALA A 90 -8.09 -31.95 2.87
CA ALA A 90 -9.20 -31.22 2.24
C ALA A 90 -9.12 -29.69 2.47
N ILE A 91 -8.69 -29.25 3.66
CA ILE A 91 -8.49 -27.83 3.97
C ILE A 91 -7.33 -27.24 3.17
N LEU A 92 -6.23 -28.00 3.01
CA LEU A 92 -5.07 -27.56 2.22
C LEU A 92 -5.43 -27.40 0.73
N VAL A 93 -6.25 -28.31 0.17
CA VAL A 93 -6.70 -28.22 -1.23
C VAL A 93 -7.61 -27.00 -1.46
N ILE A 94 -8.48 -26.63 -0.51
CA ILE A 94 -9.33 -25.43 -0.60
C ILE A 94 -8.49 -24.14 -0.56
N VAL A 95 -7.44 -24.09 0.26
CA VAL A 95 -6.54 -22.93 0.35
C VAL A 95 -5.68 -22.77 -0.91
N VAL A 96 -5.28 -23.87 -1.55
CA VAL A 96 -4.48 -23.83 -2.78
C VAL A 96 -5.34 -23.53 -4.02
N LEU A 97 -6.58 -24.01 -4.09
CA LEU A 97 -7.51 -23.68 -5.20
C LEU A 97 -8.07 -22.26 -5.14
N GLY A 98 -8.18 -21.66 -3.95
CA GLY A 98 -8.55 -20.24 -3.81
C GLY A 98 -7.48 -19.26 -4.33
N ALA A 99 -6.25 -19.72 -4.54
CA ALA A 99 -5.13 -18.89 -4.95
C ALA A 99 -4.87 -18.85 -6.48
N LEU A 100 -5.56 -19.66 -7.30
CA LEU A 100 -5.16 -19.84 -8.72
C LEU A 100 -6.24 -19.63 -9.80
N VAL A 101 -7.50 -19.31 -9.49
CA VAL A 101 -8.50 -19.01 -10.53
C VAL A 101 -9.36 -17.81 -10.14
N GLY A 102 -9.10 -16.67 -10.78
CA GLY A 102 -10.06 -15.58 -10.85
C GLY A 102 -11.20 -15.91 -11.83
N GLY A 103 -12.38 -15.33 -11.57
CA GLY A 103 -13.46 -15.21 -12.57
C GLY A 103 -14.87 -15.43 -12.03
N GLY A 104 -15.59 -14.34 -11.75
CA GLY A 104 -17.04 -14.34 -11.55
C GLY A 104 -17.59 -13.01 -11.03
N ALA A 105 -18.11 -12.17 -11.93
CA ALA A 105 -18.84 -10.92 -11.65
C ALA A 105 -20.35 -11.09 -11.96
N PRO A 106 -21.26 -10.13 -11.66
CA PRO A 106 -21.47 -9.29 -10.48
C PRO A 106 -22.89 -9.53 -9.85
N PRO A 107 -23.23 -8.91 -8.70
CA PRO A 107 -24.15 -7.76 -8.82
C PRO A 107 -23.88 -6.62 -7.81
N GLY A 108 -24.11 -5.38 -8.23
CA GLY A 108 -24.32 -4.23 -7.36
C GLY A 108 -23.06 -3.59 -6.79
N GLY A 109 -22.81 -2.34 -7.18
CA GLY A 109 -21.67 -1.55 -6.71
C GLY A 109 -21.60 -1.49 -5.19
N ALA A 110 -20.60 -2.16 -4.62
CA ALA A 110 -20.16 -1.95 -3.26
C ALA A 110 -18.79 -1.26 -3.32
N THR A 111 -18.75 -0.02 -2.84
CA THR A 111 -17.51 0.72 -2.58
C THR A 111 -16.81 -0.01 -1.43
N PHE A 112 -15.94 -0.97 -1.75
CA PHE A 112 -15.17 -1.72 -0.76
C PHE A 112 -13.75 -1.12 -0.60
N PRO A 113 -13.23 -1.07 0.62
CA PRO A 113 -13.85 -1.53 1.87
C PRO A 113 -14.69 -0.43 2.56
N PRO A 114 -15.59 -0.82 3.49
CA PRO A 114 -16.38 0.12 4.27
C PRO A 114 -15.50 1.17 4.98
N ALA A 115 -16.00 2.39 5.06
CA ALA A 115 -15.38 3.44 5.85
C ALA A 115 -15.21 2.96 7.31
N GLY A 116 -13.98 2.94 7.82
CA GLY A 116 -13.70 2.75 9.25
C GLY A 116 -12.87 1.53 9.65
N ALA A 117 -12.58 0.56 8.76
CA ALA A 117 -11.66 -0.52 9.12
C ALA A 117 -10.20 -0.05 8.99
N THR A 118 -9.55 0.22 10.13
CA THR A 118 -8.08 0.31 10.23
C THR A 118 -7.53 -1.10 10.37
N THR A 119 -6.82 -1.57 9.34
CA THR A 119 -6.12 -2.85 9.38
C THR A 119 -4.82 -2.70 10.18
N GLY A 120 -4.78 -3.24 11.40
CA GLY A 120 -3.56 -3.25 12.24
C GLY A 120 -3.22 -1.92 12.91
N VAL A 121 -2.57 -2.00 14.07
CA VAL A 121 -1.94 -0.84 14.73
C VAL A 121 -0.63 -0.57 14.01
N ALA A 122 -0.41 0.65 13.53
CA ALA A 122 0.85 1.00 12.89
C ALA A 122 2.03 0.85 13.88
N GLY A 123 3.18 0.45 13.37
CA GLY A 123 4.35 0.08 14.13
C GLY A 123 5.34 1.23 14.32
N GLY A 124 6.58 0.86 14.65
CA GLY A 124 7.66 1.82 14.94
C GLY A 124 8.02 2.70 13.74
N ALA A 125 7.90 2.18 12.50
CA ALA A 125 8.24 2.95 11.31
C ALA A 125 7.25 4.10 11.08
N ALA A 126 5.94 3.88 11.28
CA ALA A 126 4.96 4.95 11.23
C ALA A 126 5.18 6.00 12.35
N ALA A 127 5.56 5.57 13.55
CA ALA A 127 5.85 6.49 14.65
C ALA A 127 7.07 7.39 14.38
N VAL A 128 8.14 6.83 13.80
CA VAL A 128 9.32 7.61 13.36
C VAL A 128 8.92 8.60 12.27
N THR A 129 8.19 8.13 11.26
CA THR A 129 7.72 8.96 10.14
C THR A 129 6.81 10.08 10.60
N ARG A 130 5.96 9.84 11.60
CA ARG A 130 5.15 10.88 12.25
C ARG A 130 6.03 12.00 12.81
N GLY A 131 7.13 11.65 13.47
CA GLY A 131 8.10 12.62 14.00
C GLY A 131 8.77 13.44 12.89
N GLU A 132 9.08 12.82 11.75
CA GLU A 132 9.61 13.51 10.57
C GLU A 132 8.58 14.46 9.94
N VAL A 133 7.33 14.01 9.79
CA VAL A 133 6.21 14.84 9.34
C VAL A 133 6.02 16.04 10.27
N ALA A 134 6.03 15.83 11.59
CA ALA A 134 5.93 16.91 12.57
C ALA A 134 7.09 17.91 12.44
N ARG A 135 8.32 17.43 12.27
CA ARG A 135 9.49 18.30 12.08
C ARG A 135 9.40 19.11 10.78
N ALA A 136 9.04 18.48 9.66
CA ALA A 136 8.91 19.16 8.38
C ALA A 136 7.83 20.25 8.42
N LEU A 137 6.67 19.95 9.03
CA LEU A 137 5.59 20.92 9.17
C LEU A 137 5.95 22.04 10.16
N ALA A 138 6.69 21.75 11.22
CA ALA A 138 7.17 22.76 12.15
C ALA A 138 8.11 23.77 11.46
N THR A 139 8.97 23.34 10.53
CA THR A 139 9.79 24.25 9.71
C THR A 139 8.93 25.19 8.86
N ALA A 140 7.73 24.77 8.47
CA ALA A 140 6.73 25.60 7.77
C ALA A 140 5.81 26.39 8.74
N GLY A 141 6.07 26.38 10.05
CA GLY A 141 5.26 27.06 11.05
C GLY A 141 3.89 26.41 11.31
N LEU A 142 3.74 25.12 10.98
CA LEU A 142 2.52 24.35 11.16
C LEU A 142 2.70 23.36 12.32
N GLN A 143 1.74 23.34 13.24
CA GLN A 143 1.68 22.37 14.33
C GLN A 143 1.01 21.08 13.85
N VAL A 144 1.38 19.96 14.46
CA VAL A 144 0.82 18.63 14.16
C VAL A 144 0.22 18.03 15.40
N GLU A 145 -0.96 17.43 15.24
CA GLU A 145 -1.66 16.69 16.30
C GLU A 145 -2.20 15.36 15.78
N ASP A 146 -2.64 14.50 16.71
CA ASP A 146 -3.43 13.33 16.36
C ASP A 146 -4.78 13.74 15.76
N ALA A 147 -5.18 13.06 14.68
CA ALA A 147 -6.51 13.28 14.14
C ALA A 147 -7.55 12.68 15.09
N ALA A 148 -8.41 13.51 15.66
CA ALA A 148 -9.50 13.09 16.54
C ALA A 148 -10.62 12.32 15.80
N ARG A 149 -10.67 12.42 14.46
CA ARG A 149 -11.68 11.77 13.62
C ARG A 149 -11.06 10.71 12.72
N THR A 150 -11.84 9.67 12.45
CA THR A 150 -11.48 8.69 11.42
C THR A 150 -11.43 9.38 10.05
N TYR A 151 -10.39 9.10 9.29
CA TYR A 151 -10.21 9.59 7.93
C TYR A 151 -9.60 8.51 7.06
N ARG A 152 -10.16 8.35 5.86
CA ARG A 152 -9.74 7.37 4.87
C ARG A 152 -9.95 7.96 3.48
N PRO A 153 -8.89 8.38 2.77
CA PRO A 153 -9.03 8.87 1.40
C PRO A 153 -9.39 7.70 0.46
N ALA A 154 -9.58 8.01 -0.81
CA ALA A 154 -9.70 6.95 -1.81
C ALA A 154 -8.35 6.24 -1.96
N GLU A 155 -8.36 4.93 -1.75
CA GLU A 155 -7.16 4.10 -1.58
C GLU A 155 -7.14 2.99 -2.64
N ALA A 156 -5.95 2.75 -3.19
CA ALA A 156 -5.64 1.53 -3.93
C ALA A 156 -5.67 0.32 -2.98
N PRO A 157 -5.80 -0.92 -3.51
CA PRO A 157 -5.92 -2.12 -2.68
C PRO A 157 -4.81 -2.28 -1.62
N ALA A 158 -3.55 -1.96 -1.95
CA ALA A 158 -2.44 -2.08 -0.99
C ALA A 158 -2.57 -1.12 0.20
N PHE A 159 -3.04 0.11 -0.03
CA PHE A 159 -3.29 1.10 1.02
C PHE A 159 -4.49 0.70 1.87
N ALA A 160 -5.48 0.07 1.25
CA ALA A 160 -6.71 -0.31 1.90
C ALA A 160 -6.54 -1.28 3.07
N THR A 161 -5.46 -2.08 3.03
CA THR A 161 -5.13 -3.11 4.01
C THR A 161 -3.87 -2.79 4.84
N ALA A 162 -3.22 -1.66 4.59
CA ALA A 162 -2.01 -1.27 5.32
C ALA A 162 -2.35 -0.69 6.71
N PRO A 163 -1.56 -0.99 7.75
CA PRO A 163 -1.58 -0.24 9.00
C PRO A 163 -1.34 1.24 8.75
N ARG A 164 -2.13 2.09 9.41
CA ARG A 164 -2.04 3.53 9.22
C ARG A 164 -2.25 4.31 10.50
N ILE A 165 -1.63 5.48 10.56
CA ILE A 165 -1.97 6.55 11.48
C ILE A 165 -2.42 7.77 10.69
N VAL A 166 -3.31 8.56 11.29
CA VAL A 166 -3.75 9.83 10.72
C VAL A 166 -3.32 10.93 11.67
N VAL A 167 -2.61 11.90 11.12
CA VAL A 167 -2.27 13.14 11.81
C VAL A 167 -2.95 14.32 11.14
N ARG A 168 -3.05 15.43 11.86
CA ARG A 168 -3.61 16.67 11.35
C ARG A 168 -2.61 17.81 11.51
N ALA A 169 -2.37 18.53 10.42
CA ALA A 169 -1.75 19.85 10.50
C ALA A 169 -2.79 20.88 10.97
N VAL A 170 -2.46 21.68 11.98
CA VAL A 170 -3.40 22.62 12.61
C VAL A 170 -3.62 23.85 11.73
N LEU A 171 -4.77 23.90 11.07
CA LEU A 171 -5.23 24.99 10.22
C LEU A 171 -6.33 25.79 10.94
N ALA A 172 -6.04 27.07 11.28
CA ALA A 172 -6.95 27.90 12.06
C ALA A 172 -8.26 28.23 11.33
N ARG A 173 -8.21 28.39 10.00
CA ARG A 173 -9.39 28.72 9.18
C ARG A 173 -10.09 27.51 8.60
N ASP A 174 -9.51 26.32 8.79
CA ASP A 174 -10.00 25.08 8.20
C ASP A 174 -9.60 23.85 9.03
N PRO A 175 -10.09 23.73 10.28
CA PRO A 175 -9.63 22.72 11.24
C PRO A 175 -10.00 21.28 10.84
N ASP A 176 -10.86 21.12 9.81
CA ASP A 176 -11.31 19.85 9.27
C ASP A 176 -10.51 19.39 8.05
N ARG A 177 -9.54 20.19 7.59
CA ARG A 177 -8.57 19.85 6.55
C ARG A 177 -7.18 19.66 7.16
N GLY A 178 -6.19 19.42 6.30
CA GLY A 178 -4.81 19.15 6.73
C GLY A 178 -4.61 17.74 7.28
N LEU A 179 -5.48 16.79 6.96
CA LEU A 179 -5.35 15.39 7.35
C LEU A 179 -4.32 14.69 6.48
N ILE A 180 -3.30 14.12 7.13
CA ILE A 180 -2.19 13.42 6.51
C ILE A 180 -2.24 11.98 7.00
N VAL A 181 -2.20 11.04 6.06
CA VAL A 181 -2.21 9.61 6.37
C VAL A 181 -0.83 9.05 6.19
N ILE A 182 -0.35 8.29 7.18
CA ILE A 182 0.94 7.59 7.13
C ILE A 182 0.63 6.11 7.14
N TYR A 183 0.92 5.44 6.03
CA TYR A 183 0.76 4.00 5.87
C TYR A 183 2.10 3.30 6.12
N GLU A 184 2.06 2.17 6.80
CA GLU A 184 3.23 1.33 7.06
C GLU A 184 3.16 0.05 6.23
N PHE A 185 4.29 -0.30 5.62
CA PHE A 185 4.47 -1.49 4.81
C PHE A 185 5.60 -2.34 5.39
N LEU A 186 5.69 -3.58 4.91
CA LEU A 186 6.65 -4.56 5.39
C LEU A 186 8.10 -4.07 5.26
N ASP A 187 8.41 -3.42 4.14
CA ASP A 187 9.74 -2.96 3.79
C ASP A 187 9.68 -1.77 2.80
N PRO A 188 10.81 -1.10 2.51
CA PRO A 188 10.84 0.04 1.58
C PRO A 188 10.42 -0.29 0.14
N ALA A 189 10.64 -1.52 -0.34
CA ALA A 189 10.24 -1.90 -1.69
C ALA A 189 8.71 -2.02 -1.80
N ALA A 190 8.08 -2.62 -0.78
CA ALA A 190 6.63 -2.70 -0.66
C ALA A 190 5.99 -1.31 -0.57
N ALA A 191 6.59 -0.39 0.20
CA ALA A 191 6.13 1.00 0.29
C ALA A 191 6.19 1.72 -1.07
N THR A 192 7.30 1.56 -1.80
CA THR A 192 7.49 2.15 -3.13
C THR A 192 6.45 1.62 -4.12
N ALA A 193 6.31 0.29 -4.22
CA ALA A 193 5.33 -0.34 -5.11
C ALA A 193 3.88 0.07 -4.77
N ALA A 194 3.56 0.17 -3.48
CA ALA A 194 2.24 0.61 -3.04
C ALA A 194 1.98 2.08 -3.40
N ALA A 195 2.98 2.96 -3.27
CA ALA A 195 2.87 4.37 -3.65
C ALA A 195 2.67 4.53 -5.17
N GLU A 196 3.41 3.79 -5.99
CA GLU A 196 3.21 3.77 -7.45
C GLU A 196 1.81 3.28 -7.82
N ALA A 197 1.35 2.20 -7.18
CA ALA A 197 0.00 1.69 -7.38
C ALA A 197 -1.08 2.70 -6.96
N GLN A 198 -0.86 3.44 -5.87
CA GLN A 198 -1.75 4.52 -5.42
C GLN A 198 -1.77 5.66 -6.45
N ALA A 199 -0.63 6.07 -6.98
CA ALA A 199 -0.56 7.11 -8.01
C ALA A 199 -1.30 6.68 -9.29
N ALA A 200 -1.11 5.44 -9.75
CA ALA A 200 -1.84 4.88 -10.88
C ALA A 200 -3.35 4.78 -10.60
N TYR A 201 -3.74 4.40 -9.38
CA TYR A 201 -5.14 4.35 -8.98
C TYR A 201 -5.79 5.74 -9.00
N ILE A 202 -5.14 6.76 -8.43
CA ILE A 202 -5.65 8.14 -8.45
C ILE A 202 -5.82 8.63 -9.91
N ALA A 203 -4.88 8.28 -10.79
CA ALA A 203 -4.95 8.62 -12.21
C ALA A 203 -6.04 7.84 -12.97
N SER A 204 -6.47 6.68 -12.46
CA SER A 204 -7.49 5.85 -13.10
C SER A 204 -8.88 6.51 -13.07
N GLY A 205 -9.77 6.10 -13.98
CA GLY A 205 -11.15 6.59 -14.00
C GLY A 205 -11.90 6.37 -12.68
N ILE A 206 -11.66 5.24 -12.00
CA ILE A 206 -12.30 4.92 -10.72
C ILE A 206 -11.73 5.78 -9.58
N GLY A 207 -10.41 5.95 -9.50
CA GLY A 207 -9.81 6.77 -8.45
C GLY A 207 -10.08 8.26 -8.64
N ARG A 208 -10.05 8.74 -9.89
CA ARG A 208 -10.22 10.16 -10.21
C ARG A 208 -11.57 10.72 -9.78
N VAL A 209 -12.67 9.97 -9.97
CA VAL A 209 -14.02 10.41 -9.56
C VAL A 209 -14.23 10.48 -8.05
N GLN A 210 -13.29 9.91 -7.27
CA GLN A 210 -13.36 9.93 -5.80
C GLN A 210 -12.71 11.18 -5.20
N PHE A 211 -12.09 12.02 -6.03
CA PHE A 211 -11.47 13.28 -5.62
C PHE A 211 -12.12 14.48 -6.33
N PRO A 212 -12.10 15.68 -5.73
CA PRO A 212 -12.43 16.90 -6.46
C PRO A 212 -11.58 17.05 -7.74
N ASN A 213 -12.14 17.64 -8.79
CA ASN A 213 -11.45 17.79 -10.08
C ASN A 213 -10.16 18.63 -9.99
N ASP A 214 -10.05 19.51 -9.01
CA ASP A 214 -8.88 20.35 -8.75
C ASP A 214 -7.97 19.77 -7.65
N ALA A 215 -8.21 18.52 -7.22
CA ALA A 215 -7.43 17.88 -6.18
C ALA A 215 -5.94 17.84 -6.53
N ARG A 216 -5.14 18.11 -5.52
CA ARG A 216 -3.69 18.01 -5.50
C ARG A 216 -3.28 16.94 -4.51
N PHE A 217 -2.10 16.37 -4.74
CA PHE A 217 -1.62 15.22 -4.01
C PHE A 217 -0.15 15.41 -3.65
N ALA A 218 0.19 15.09 -2.41
CA ALA A 218 1.57 14.85 -1.99
C ALA A 218 1.65 13.38 -1.56
N LEU A 219 2.47 12.61 -2.27
CA LEU A 219 2.68 11.19 -2.03
C LEU A 219 4.18 10.93 -1.88
N ARG A 220 4.61 10.57 -0.67
CA ARG A 220 6.04 10.50 -0.29
C ARG A 220 6.36 9.15 0.32
N VAL A 221 7.38 8.47 -0.20
CA VAL A 221 7.91 7.23 0.37
C VAL A 221 9.03 7.59 1.35
N VAL A 222 8.89 7.15 2.61
CA VAL A 222 9.83 7.38 3.70
C VAL A 222 10.19 6.04 4.33
N GLY A 223 11.30 5.44 3.90
CA GLY A 223 11.66 4.09 4.30
C GLY A 223 10.55 3.09 3.94
N SER A 224 10.06 2.33 4.91
CA SER A 224 8.95 1.39 4.76
C SER A 224 7.56 2.02 4.94
N THR A 225 7.44 3.34 4.89
CA THR A 225 6.16 4.04 5.02
C THR A 225 5.84 4.90 3.81
N VAL A 226 4.56 5.22 3.65
CA VAL A 226 4.10 6.20 2.66
C VAL A 226 3.25 7.26 3.34
N VAL A 227 3.64 8.52 3.15
CA VAL A 227 2.89 9.70 3.58
C VAL A 227 2.01 10.15 2.42
N PHE A 228 0.71 10.26 2.68
CA PHE A 228 -0.27 10.71 1.71
C PHE A 228 -1.08 11.89 2.23
N PHE A 229 -1.06 12.97 1.46
CA PHE A 229 -1.85 14.16 1.68
C PHE A 229 -2.56 14.56 0.39
N THR A 230 -3.82 14.99 0.51
CA THR A 230 -4.61 15.50 -0.61
C THR A 230 -5.40 16.73 -0.16
N TRP A 231 -5.53 17.69 -1.07
CA TRP A 231 -6.31 18.90 -0.85
C TRP A 231 -6.86 19.42 -2.18
N SER A 232 -7.89 20.24 -2.11
CA SER A 232 -8.47 20.94 -3.26
C SER A 232 -8.27 22.43 -3.03
N PRO A 233 -7.58 23.17 -3.91
CA PRO A 233 -7.43 24.62 -3.79
C PRO A 233 -8.76 25.35 -3.62
N ALA A 234 -9.81 24.92 -4.34
CA ALA A 234 -11.16 25.49 -4.17
C ALA A 234 -11.86 25.02 -2.89
N GLY A 235 -11.55 23.81 -2.41
CA GLY A 235 -12.16 23.18 -1.23
C GLY A 235 -11.42 23.37 0.10
N SER A 236 -10.33 24.13 0.11
CA SER A 236 -9.46 24.37 1.27
C SER A 236 -9.23 25.87 1.51
N PRO A 237 -10.13 26.56 2.25
CA PRO A 237 -10.07 28.00 2.47
C PRO A 237 -8.87 28.50 3.28
N ASP A 238 -8.19 27.66 4.06
CA ASP A 238 -6.98 28.10 4.78
C ASP A 238 -5.81 28.28 3.80
N PRO A 239 -5.23 29.50 3.67
CA PRO A 239 -4.16 29.78 2.71
C PRO A 239 -2.85 29.04 3.03
N ARG A 240 -2.72 28.46 4.22
CA ARG A 240 -1.55 27.66 4.61
C ARG A 240 -1.67 26.20 4.17
N THR A 241 -2.81 25.77 3.62
CA THR A 241 -2.99 24.39 3.13
C THR A 241 -1.92 23.96 2.13
N PRO A 242 -1.54 24.77 1.11
CA PRO A 242 -0.47 24.40 0.19
C PRO A 242 0.90 24.23 0.87
N ALA A 243 1.16 24.95 1.96
CA ALA A 243 2.42 24.84 2.71
C ALA A 243 2.60 23.47 3.36
N ILE A 244 1.51 22.73 3.62
CA ILE A 244 1.59 21.33 4.07
C ILE A 244 2.28 20.49 2.99
N ALA A 245 1.84 20.58 1.74
CA ALA A 245 2.41 19.80 0.65
C ALA A 245 3.89 20.15 0.42
N THR A 246 4.21 21.45 0.39
CA THR A 246 5.60 21.92 0.26
C THR A 246 6.48 21.43 1.40
N ALA A 247 5.99 21.39 2.64
CA ALA A 247 6.74 20.83 3.75
C ALA A 247 6.99 19.32 3.56
N LEU A 248 5.96 18.58 3.14
CA LEU A 248 6.08 17.14 2.90
C LEU A 248 7.02 16.79 1.74
N GLU A 249 7.22 17.68 0.76
CA GLU A 249 8.18 17.48 -0.35
C GLU A 249 9.63 17.31 0.14
N THR A 250 9.94 17.76 1.35
CA THR A 250 11.26 17.57 1.98
C THR A 250 11.50 16.16 2.49
N LEU A 251 10.45 15.33 2.56
CA LEU A 251 10.50 13.98 3.11
C LEU A 251 10.73 12.94 2.01
N GLY A 252 11.72 12.08 2.20
CA GLY A 252 11.92 10.86 1.40
C GLY A 252 11.84 11.08 -0.12
N LEU A 253 11.26 10.12 -0.83
CA LEU A 253 11.11 10.14 -2.29
C LEU A 253 9.69 10.49 -2.72
N GLY A 254 9.55 11.39 -3.69
CA GLY A 254 8.25 11.79 -4.21
C GLY A 254 7.75 10.88 -5.31
N VAL A 255 6.47 10.51 -5.25
CA VAL A 255 5.78 9.78 -6.33
C VAL A 255 4.82 10.73 -7.03
N VAL A 256 4.98 10.88 -8.34
CA VAL A 256 4.15 11.75 -9.17
C VAL A 256 2.85 11.04 -9.52
N VAL A 257 1.72 11.70 -9.31
CA VAL A 257 0.41 11.24 -9.79
C VAL A 257 0.24 11.66 -11.26
N PRO A 258 0.06 10.71 -12.20
CA PRO A 258 -0.19 11.05 -13.60
C PRO A 258 -1.49 11.85 -13.79
N GLY A 259 -1.44 12.87 -14.66
CA GLY A 259 -2.58 13.71 -15.05
C GLY A 259 -3.42 13.07 -16.14
#